data_AF-A0A530BNR9-F1
#
_entry.id   AF-A0A530BNR9-F1
#
_cell.length_a   1.000
_cell.length_b   1.000
_cell.length_c   1.000
_cell.angle_alpha   90.00
_cell.angle_beta   90.00
_cell.angle_gamma   90.00
#
_symmetry.space_group_name_H-M   'P 1'
#
loop_
_entity.id
_entity.type
_entity.pdbx_description
1 polymer ?
#
loop_
_entity_poly.entity_id
_entity_poly.type
_entity_poly.pdbx_seq_one_letter_code
_entity_poly.pdbx_strand_id
1 'polypeptide(L)'
;MDKTWNNKAWFLVLPVLVLVAFSAVIPLMTVVNYSVQDTFGNNVFFWAGTEWFEELLHSDRFWEAMVRNLIFSFIILAIEVPLGIFIALNMPKKGWGVPVCLVLMALPLLIPWNVVGTIWQVFGRNDIGLLGYYVNALGFNYNYVQDPFDAWVTVIIMDVWHWTSLVVLLCYAGLVSIPDAFYQAAKIDGASRWAVFRYIQLPKMQRVLLIAVLLRFMDSFMIYT
;
A
#
# COMPACT_ATOMS: atom_id res chain seq x y z
N MET A 1 -41.58 -8.54 -14.97
CA MET A 1 -40.65 -9.68 -14.90
C MET A 1 -40.33 -9.92 -13.44
N ASP A 2 -41.05 -10.83 -12.80
CA ASP A 2 -40.78 -11.20 -11.40
C ASP A 2 -39.49 -12.03 -11.37
N LYS A 3 -38.44 -11.48 -10.75
CA LYS A 3 -37.20 -12.22 -10.53
C LYS A 3 -37.52 -13.42 -9.64
N THR A 4 -37.40 -14.63 -10.18
CA THR A 4 -37.51 -15.87 -9.40
C THR A 4 -36.45 -15.87 -8.31
N TRP A 5 -36.87 -15.96 -7.05
CA TRP A 5 -35.97 -16.00 -5.90
C TRP A 5 -35.13 -17.28 -5.98
N ASN A 6 -33.83 -17.15 -6.26
CA ASN A 6 -32.92 -18.29 -6.41
C ASN A 6 -31.70 -18.11 -5.50
N ASN A 7 -31.64 -18.90 -4.43
CA ASN A 7 -30.58 -18.84 -3.42
C ASN A 7 -29.38 -19.76 -3.72
N LYS A 8 -29.35 -20.45 -4.87
CA LYS A 8 -28.24 -21.37 -5.22
C LYS A 8 -26.87 -20.69 -5.19
N ALA A 9 -26.79 -19.40 -5.51
CA ALA A 9 -25.56 -18.63 -5.41
C ALA A 9 -24.97 -18.62 -4.00
N TRP A 10 -25.80 -18.56 -2.95
CA TRP A 10 -25.35 -18.58 -1.56
C TRP A 10 -24.72 -19.91 -1.16
N PHE A 11 -25.26 -21.03 -1.67
CA PHE A 11 -24.69 -22.36 -1.43
C PHE A 11 -23.33 -22.55 -2.11
N LEU A 12 -23.08 -21.87 -3.23
CA LEU A 12 -21.77 -21.91 -3.92
C LEU A 12 -20.70 -21.08 -3.18
N VAL A 13 -21.10 -20.04 -2.45
CA VAL A 13 -20.19 -19.21 -1.64
C VAL A 13 -19.85 -19.84 -0.29
N LEU A 14 -20.76 -20.68 0.24
CA LEU A 14 -20.65 -21.27 1.58
C LEU A 14 -19.32 -21.98 1.85
N PRO A 15 -18.74 -22.81 0.97
CA PRO A 15 -17.46 -23.48 1.24
C PRO A 15 -16.31 -22.49 1.47
N VAL A 16 -16.24 -21.42 0.66
CA VAL A 16 -15.20 -20.39 0.82
C VAL A 16 -15.43 -19.61 2.11
N LEU A 17 -16.67 -19.28 2.44
CA LEU A 17 -17.00 -18.57 3.67
C LEU A 17 -16.60 -19.39 4.90
N VAL A 18 -16.91 -20.69 4.93
CA VAL A 18 -16.54 -21.59 6.03
C VAL A 18 -15.02 -21.69 6.16
N LEU A 19 -14.30 -21.87 5.06
CA LEU A 19 -12.84 -21.95 5.09
C LEU A 19 -12.21 -20.65 5.60
N VAL A 20 -12.63 -19.50 5.08
CA VAL A 20 -12.13 -18.18 5.49
C VAL A 20 -12.49 -17.90 6.94
N ALA A 21 -13.72 -18.20 7.37
CA ALA A 21 -14.14 -18.03 8.75
C ALA A 21 -13.30 -18.90 9.68
N PHE A 22 -13.08 -20.16 9.35
CA PHE A 22 -12.24 -21.05 10.15
C PHE A 22 -10.79 -20.54 10.22
N SER A 23 -10.19 -20.20 9.08
CA SER A 23 -8.79 -19.75 9.01
C SER A 23 -8.55 -18.37 9.63
N ALA A 24 -9.56 -17.51 9.69
CA ALA A 24 -9.42 -16.15 10.25
C ALA A 24 -9.86 -16.08 11.71
N VAL A 25 -11.01 -16.67 12.05
CA VAL A 25 -11.62 -16.55 13.38
C VAL A 25 -10.81 -17.32 14.41
N ILE A 26 -10.30 -18.52 14.10
CA ILE A 26 -9.56 -19.32 15.08
C ILE A 26 -8.25 -18.61 15.49
N PRO A 27 -7.36 -18.20 14.57
CA PRO A 27 -6.18 -17.43 14.96
C PRO A 27 -6.53 -16.14 15.70
N LEU A 28 -7.58 -15.42 15.26
CA LEU A 28 -8.02 -14.21 15.94
C LEU A 28 -8.44 -14.50 17.39
N MET A 29 -9.21 -15.56 17.62
CA MET A 29 -9.58 -15.99 18.97
C MET A 29 -8.35 -16.35 19.81
N THR A 30 -7.35 -17.01 19.21
CA THR A 30 -6.10 -17.31 19.95
C THR A 30 -5.31 -16.05 20.29
N VAL A 31 -5.22 -15.06 19.39
CA VAL A 31 -4.57 -13.78 19.66
C VAL A 31 -5.27 -13.01 20.78
N VAL A 32 -6.61 -12.97 20.75
CA VAL A 32 -7.42 -12.34 21.81
C VAL A 32 -7.26 -13.07 23.15
N ASN A 33 -7.14 -14.40 23.14
CA ASN A 33 -6.89 -15.17 24.35
C ASN A 33 -5.49 -14.94 24.91
N TYR A 34 -4.47 -14.86 24.04
CA TYR A 34 -3.09 -14.63 24.47
C TYR A 34 -2.80 -13.20 24.90
N SER A 35 -3.55 -12.20 24.40
CA SER A 35 -3.33 -10.80 24.78
C SER A 35 -3.61 -10.48 26.25
N VAL A 36 -4.32 -11.36 26.95
CA VAL A 36 -4.68 -11.26 28.38
C VAL A 36 -3.96 -12.29 29.25
N GLN A 37 -2.99 -13.00 28.66
CA GLN A 37 -2.21 -14.03 29.31
C GLN A 37 -0.72 -13.64 29.32
N ASP A 38 -0.01 -14.10 30.33
CA ASP A 38 1.44 -14.05 30.39
C ASP A 38 2.01 -15.48 30.31
N THR A 39 3.23 -15.61 29.79
CA THR A 39 3.91 -16.88 29.57
C THR A 39 5.39 -16.83 29.97
N PHE A 40 5.79 -17.75 30.84
CA PHE A 40 7.19 -17.89 31.30
C PHE A 40 7.95 -18.92 30.45
N GLY A 41 7.52 -19.15 29.20
CA GLY A 41 8.02 -20.22 28.35
C GLY A 41 7.40 -21.59 28.68
N ASN A 42 7.85 -22.64 27.98
CA ASN A 42 7.35 -24.02 28.14
C ASN A 42 5.82 -24.20 27.95
N ASN A 43 5.17 -23.30 27.21
CA ASN A 43 3.73 -23.36 26.93
C ASN A 43 2.85 -23.32 28.20
N VAL A 44 3.37 -22.70 29.27
CA VAL A 44 2.62 -22.41 30.49
C VAL A 44 2.08 -20.99 30.40
N PHE A 45 0.76 -20.85 30.58
CA PHE A 45 0.05 -19.58 30.48
C PHE A 45 -0.69 -19.30 31.79
N PHE A 46 -0.65 -18.05 32.22
CA PHE A 46 -1.36 -17.56 33.39
C PHE A 46 -2.12 -16.30 33.01
N TRP A 47 -3.26 -16.09 33.64
CA TRP A 47 -4.11 -14.93 33.38
C TRP A 47 -3.48 -13.66 33.95
N ALA A 48 -3.11 -12.73 33.07
CA ALA A 48 -2.55 -11.41 33.42
C ALA A 48 -3.59 -10.28 33.29
N GLY A 49 -4.78 -10.57 32.73
CA GLY A 49 -5.84 -9.59 32.60
C GLY A 49 -5.47 -8.45 31.66
N THR A 50 -5.48 -7.21 32.16
CA THR A 50 -5.21 -6.01 31.36
C THR A 50 -3.79 -5.45 31.55
N GLU A 51 -2.93 -6.12 32.31
CA GLU A 51 -1.59 -5.64 32.69
C GLU A 51 -0.75 -5.22 31.48
N TRP A 52 -0.67 -6.06 30.44
CA TRP A 52 0.05 -5.75 29.21
C TRP A 52 -0.47 -4.52 28.46
N PHE A 53 -1.79 -4.29 28.51
CA PHE A 53 -2.37 -3.11 27.88
C PHE A 53 -2.01 -1.84 28.65
N GLU A 54 -2.04 -1.90 29.98
CA GLU A 54 -1.64 -0.77 30.83
C GLU A 54 -0.15 -0.45 30.66
N GLU A 55 0.72 -1.47 30.63
CA GLU A 55 2.16 -1.29 30.41
C GLU A 55 2.45 -0.69 29.02
N LEU A 56 1.80 -1.18 27.97
CA LEU A 56 1.95 -0.64 26.62
C LEU A 56 1.49 0.81 26.52
N LEU A 57 0.36 1.16 27.14
CA LEU A 57 -0.17 2.52 27.13
C LEU A 57 0.71 3.53 27.89
N HIS A 58 1.49 3.07 28.86
CA HIS A 58 2.47 3.91 29.59
C HIS A 58 3.89 3.85 29.00
N SER A 59 4.11 3.06 27.94
CA SER A 59 5.42 2.89 27.33
C SER A 59 5.72 4.01 26.33
N ASP A 60 6.66 4.90 26.67
CA ASP A 60 7.15 5.93 25.72
C ASP A 60 7.67 5.30 24.43
N ARG A 61 8.36 4.15 24.53
CA ARG A 61 8.88 3.42 23.38
C ARG A 61 7.76 2.98 22.42
N PHE A 62 6.62 2.55 22.94
CA PHE A 62 5.45 2.18 22.13
C PHE A 62 4.92 3.40 21.36
N TRP A 63 4.67 4.51 22.07
CA TRP A 63 4.14 5.73 21.44
C TRP A 63 5.10 6.33 20.42
N GLU A 64 6.39 6.34 20.70
CA GLU A 64 7.39 6.77 19.73
C GLU A 64 7.40 5.89 18.47
N ALA A 65 7.31 4.56 18.63
CA ALA A 65 7.25 3.65 17.50
C ALA A 65 5.96 3.84 16.68
N MET A 66 4.83 4.02 17.37
CA MET A 66 3.54 4.26 16.73
C MET A 66 3.54 5.57 15.94
N VAL A 67 4.09 6.65 16.50
CA VAL A 67 4.23 7.93 15.81
C VAL A 67 5.16 7.82 14.60
N ARG A 68 6.30 7.12 14.73
CA ARG A 68 7.21 6.88 13.59
C ARG A 68 6.50 6.11 12.47
N ASN A 69 5.72 5.08 12.78
CA ASN A 69 4.95 4.31 11.78
C ASN A 69 3.86 5.14 11.12
N LEU A 70 3.15 5.97 11.89
CA LEU A 70 2.12 6.87 11.35
C LEU A 70 2.72 7.94 10.43
N ILE A 71 3.83 8.56 10.84
CA ILE A 71 4.55 9.55 10.01
C ILE A 71 5.04 8.87 8.72
N PHE A 72 5.63 7.69 8.83
CA PHE A 72 6.10 6.91 7.69
C PHE A 72 4.96 6.60 6.70
N SER A 73 3.86 6.03 7.19
CA SER A 73 2.68 5.69 6.38
C SER A 73 2.06 6.94 5.74
N PHE A 74 1.99 8.05 6.47
CA PHE A 74 1.46 9.31 5.96
C PHE A 74 2.34 9.86 4.82
N ILE A 75 3.65 9.86 4.97
CA ILE A 75 4.59 10.35 3.96
C ILE A 75 4.51 9.50 2.69
N ILE A 76 4.48 8.18 2.84
CA ILE A 76 4.30 7.25 1.71
C ILE A 76 3.02 7.59 0.95
N LEU A 77 1.88 7.65 1.64
CA LEU A 77 0.59 7.93 0.99
C LEU A 77 0.57 9.32 0.33
N ALA A 78 1.19 10.31 0.97
CA ALA A 78 1.30 11.67 0.45
C ALA A 78 2.14 11.74 -0.83
N ILE A 79 3.03 10.76 -1.07
CA ILE A 79 3.85 10.68 -2.28
C ILE A 79 3.19 9.76 -3.32
N GLU A 80 2.84 8.52 -2.94
CA GLU A 80 2.32 7.49 -3.82
C GLU A 80 1.00 7.87 -4.47
N VAL A 81 0.07 8.49 -3.72
CA VAL A 81 -1.26 8.80 -4.25
C VAL A 81 -1.19 9.87 -5.33
N PRO A 82 -0.56 11.04 -5.10
CA PRO A 82 -0.39 12.02 -6.16
C PRO A 82 0.44 11.51 -7.34
N LEU A 83 1.54 10.79 -7.07
CA LEU A 83 2.39 10.24 -8.11
C LEU A 83 1.66 9.20 -8.97
N GLY A 84 0.90 8.31 -8.32
CA GLY A 84 0.11 7.29 -8.99
C GLY A 84 -0.99 7.86 -9.87
N ILE A 85 -1.71 8.88 -9.38
CA ILE A 85 -2.69 9.64 -10.17
C ILE A 85 -2.00 10.31 -11.36
N PHE A 86 -0.88 10.99 -11.11
CA PHE A 86 -0.14 11.71 -12.15
C PHE A 86 0.31 10.78 -13.28
N ILE A 87 0.93 9.65 -12.94
CA ILE A 87 1.37 8.66 -13.93
C ILE A 87 0.15 8.08 -14.68
N ALA A 88 -0.92 7.69 -13.97
CA ALA A 88 -2.11 7.11 -14.58
C ALA A 88 -2.80 8.07 -15.57
N LEU A 89 -2.82 9.38 -15.28
CA LEU A 89 -3.36 10.41 -16.17
C LEU A 89 -2.56 10.58 -17.47
N ASN A 90 -1.26 10.27 -17.44
CA ASN A 90 -0.36 10.39 -18.58
C ASN A 90 -0.17 9.08 -19.35
N MET A 91 -0.72 7.97 -18.85
CA MET A 91 -0.69 6.69 -19.57
C MET A 91 -1.58 6.73 -20.83
N PRO A 92 -1.17 6.07 -21.92
CA PRO A 92 -1.98 5.95 -23.12
C PRO A 92 -3.29 5.21 -22.79
N LYS A 93 -4.40 5.61 -23.42
CA LYS A 93 -5.72 4.96 -23.23
C LYS A 93 -6.08 3.94 -24.32
N LYS A 94 -5.40 4.00 -25.47
CA LYS A 94 -5.64 3.16 -26.66
C LYS A 94 -4.31 2.90 -27.37
N GLY A 95 -4.24 1.80 -28.13
CA GLY A 95 -3.06 1.44 -28.93
C GLY A 95 -2.03 0.58 -28.19
N TRP A 96 -0.92 0.29 -28.86
CA TRP A 96 0.12 -0.64 -28.40
C TRP A 96 0.93 -0.16 -27.19
N GLY A 97 0.93 1.15 -26.90
CA GLY A 97 1.58 1.69 -25.69
C GLY A 97 0.88 1.29 -24.39
N VAL A 98 -0.41 0.93 -24.45
CA VAL A 98 -1.19 0.50 -23.27
C VAL A 98 -0.56 -0.73 -22.60
N PRO A 99 -0.41 -1.89 -23.30
CA PRO A 99 0.16 -3.08 -22.67
C PRO A 99 1.61 -2.84 -22.22
N VAL A 100 2.40 -2.05 -22.94
CA VAL A 100 3.78 -1.73 -22.53
C VAL A 100 3.80 -0.98 -21.19
N CYS A 101 3.01 0.09 -21.06
CA CYS A 101 2.94 0.83 -19.81
C CYS A 101 2.39 -0.03 -18.66
N LEU A 102 1.34 -0.83 -18.91
CA LEU A 102 0.78 -1.71 -17.87
C LEU A 102 1.80 -2.76 -17.40
N VAL A 103 2.56 -3.37 -18.31
CA VAL A 103 3.61 -4.33 -17.96
C VAL A 103 4.70 -3.65 -17.14
N LEU A 104 5.23 -2.51 -17.62
CA LEU A 104 6.27 -1.78 -16.90
C LEU A 104 5.83 -1.36 -15.49
N MET A 105 4.59 -0.90 -15.34
CA MET A 105 4.03 -0.57 -14.03
C MET A 105 3.80 -1.81 -13.17
N ALA A 106 3.47 -2.96 -13.74
CA ALA A 106 3.28 -4.19 -12.97
C ALA A 106 4.60 -4.84 -12.53
N LEU A 107 5.73 -4.56 -13.19
CA LEU A 107 7.02 -5.22 -12.91
C LEU A 107 7.44 -5.17 -11.44
N PRO A 108 7.41 -4.02 -10.72
CA PRO A 108 7.82 -3.98 -9.32
C PRO A 108 6.99 -4.93 -8.45
N LEU A 109 5.67 -4.99 -8.67
CA LEU A 109 4.74 -5.81 -7.88
C LEU A 109 4.93 -7.32 -8.05
N LEU A 110 5.65 -7.75 -9.10
CA LEU A 110 5.97 -9.15 -9.33
C LEU A 110 7.23 -9.61 -8.56
N ILE A 111 8.00 -8.68 -8.00
CA ILE A 111 9.21 -8.98 -7.27
C ILE A 111 8.83 -9.36 -5.83
N PRO A 112 9.24 -10.54 -5.33
CA PRO A 112 9.01 -10.91 -3.93
C PRO A 112 9.60 -9.88 -2.96
N TRP A 113 8.87 -9.58 -1.87
CA TRP A 113 9.24 -8.49 -0.96
C TRP A 113 10.66 -8.62 -0.37
N ASN A 114 11.07 -9.83 -0.01
CA ASN A 114 12.44 -10.08 0.47
C ASN A 114 13.51 -9.76 -0.58
N VAL A 115 13.23 -10.01 -1.86
CA VAL A 115 14.13 -9.69 -2.98
C VAL A 115 14.22 -8.18 -3.19
N VAL A 116 13.11 -7.44 -3.02
CA VAL A 116 13.12 -5.97 -3.07
C VAL A 116 14.10 -5.40 -2.04
N GLY A 117 14.05 -5.88 -0.79
CA GLY A 117 14.99 -5.48 0.25
C GLY A 117 16.45 -5.74 -0.14
N THR A 118 16.75 -6.92 -0.70
CA THR A 118 18.11 -7.25 -1.17
C THR A 118 18.57 -6.35 -2.31
N ILE A 119 17.70 -6.05 -3.29
CA ILE A 119 18.01 -5.13 -4.39
C ILE A 119 18.42 -3.77 -3.82
N TRP A 120 17.63 -3.22 -2.90
CA TRP A 120 17.88 -1.91 -2.32
C TRP A 120 19.11 -1.88 -1.41
N GLN A 121 19.38 -2.96 -0.68
CA GLN A 121 20.63 -3.10 0.09
C GLN A 121 21.86 -3.04 -0.81
N VAL A 122 21.85 -3.74 -1.95
CA VAL A 122 22.96 -3.71 -2.92
C VAL A 122 23.03 -2.36 -3.62
N PHE A 123 21.89 -1.82 -4.03
CA PHE A 123 21.77 -0.55 -4.73
C PHE A 123 22.27 0.64 -3.87
N GLY A 124 21.97 0.60 -2.57
CA GLY A 124 22.38 1.61 -1.59
C GLY A 124 23.80 1.45 -1.05
N ARG A 125 24.60 0.45 -1.47
CA ARG A 125 25.99 0.33 -1.01
C ARG A 125 26.83 1.53 -1.43
N ASN A 126 27.64 2.05 -0.51
CA ASN A 126 28.46 3.25 -0.74
C ASN A 126 29.62 3.01 -1.71
N ASP A 127 30.17 1.80 -1.70
CA ASP A 127 31.38 1.43 -2.45
C ASP A 127 31.08 0.96 -3.88
N ILE A 128 30.04 0.13 -4.04
CA ILE A 128 29.71 -0.52 -5.31
C ILE A 128 28.25 -0.33 -5.75
N GLY A 129 27.39 0.19 -4.87
CA GLY A 129 25.98 0.37 -5.16
C GLY A 129 25.75 1.60 -6.02
N LEU A 130 24.88 1.48 -7.03
CA LEU A 130 24.64 2.58 -7.97
C LEU A 130 24.16 3.84 -7.24
N LEU A 131 23.17 3.72 -6.35
CA LEU A 131 22.64 4.86 -5.59
C LEU A 131 23.69 5.38 -4.60
N GLY A 132 24.25 4.49 -3.78
CA GLY A 132 25.19 4.90 -2.74
C GLY A 132 26.44 5.58 -3.31
N TYR A 133 27.01 5.03 -4.37
CA TYR A 133 28.17 5.62 -5.05
C TYR A 133 27.86 7.01 -5.62
N TYR A 134 26.77 7.18 -6.37
CA TYR A 134 26.48 8.47 -6.99
C TYR A 134 26.07 9.55 -5.99
N VAL A 135 25.31 9.20 -4.94
CA VAL A 135 24.94 10.17 -3.89
C VAL A 135 26.21 10.67 -3.17
N ASN A 136 27.13 9.77 -2.86
CA ASN A 136 28.44 10.14 -2.28
C ASN A 136 29.32 10.94 -3.25
N ALA A 137 29.31 10.61 -4.54
CA ALA A 137 30.03 11.36 -5.57
C ALA A 137 29.51 12.80 -5.75
N LEU A 138 28.23 13.06 -5.43
CA LEU A 138 27.65 14.40 -5.40
C LEU A 138 28.02 15.21 -4.13
N GLY A 139 28.76 14.61 -3.20
CA GLY A 139 29.25 15.27 -1.98
C GLY A 139 28.39 15.05 -0.74
N PHE A 140 27.38 14.19 -0.79
CA PHE A 140 26.58 13.83 0.39
C PHE A 140 27.18 12.60 1.07
N ASN A 141 27.42 12.63 2.39
CA ASN A 141 27.94 11.47 3.12
C ASN A 141 26.84 10.45 3.43
N TYR A 142 26.27 9.85 2.38
CA TYR A 142 25.18 8.89 2.49
C TYR A 142 25.70 7.52 2.95
N ASN A 143 25.10 6.96 4.00
CA ASN A 143 25.37 5.62 4.49
C ASN A 143 24.18 5.03 5.23
N TYR A 144 23.28 4.35 4.51
CA TYR A 144 22.09 3.72 5.10
C TYR A 144 22.39 2.65 6.17
N VAL A 145 23.62 2.12 6.25
CA VAL A 145 24.01 1.11 7.24
C VAL A 145 24.39 1.76 8.57
N GLN A 146 24.98 2.96 8.54
CA GLN A 146 25.50 3.64 9.72
C GLN A 146 24.61 4.80 10.19
N ASP A 147 23.84 5.40 9.27
CA ASP A 147 23.00 6.55 9.54
C ASP A 147 21.50 6.17 9.52
N PRO A 148 20.77 6.35 10.63
CA PRO A 148 19.34 6.02 10.71
C PRO A 148 18.46 6.87 9.79
N PHE A 149 18.84 8.11 9.49
CA PHE A 149 18.07 8.98 8.61
C PHE A 149 18.20 8.52 7.16
N ASP A 150 19.41 8.20 6.71
CA ASP A 150 19.65 7.62 5.38
C ASP A 150 18.92 6.27 5.22
N ALA A 151 18.94 5.42 6.25
CA ALA A 151 18.17 4.18 6.27
C ALA A 151 16.68 4.45 6.06
N TRP A 152 16.12 5.40 6.81
CA TRP A 152 14.71 5.74 6.75
C TRP A 152 14.30 6.33 5.39
N VAL A 153 15.10 7.24 4.84
CA VAL A 153 14.87 7.81 3.50
C VAL A 153 14.94 6.71 2.43
N THR A 154 15.90 5.80 2.53
CA THR A 154 16.06 4.68 1.58
C THR A 154 14.84 3.77 1.59
N VAL A 155 14.31 3.45 2.77
CA VAL A 155 13.10 2.63 2.91
C VAL A 155 11.87 3.34 2.33
N ILE A 156 11.74 4.66 2.50
CA ILE A 156 10.64 5.43 1.87
C ILE A 156 10.74 5.36 0.34
N ILE A 157 11.91 5.61 -0.23
CA ILE A 157 12.07 5.61 -1.69
C ILE A 157 11.83 4.20 -2.25
N MET A 158 12.32 3.17 -1.56
CA MET A 158 12.06 1.76 -1.88
C MET A 158 10.57 1.45 -1.93
N ASP A 159 9.85 1.81 -0.87
CA ASP A 159 8.42 1.54 -0.74
C ASP A 159 7.62 2.29 -1.81
N VAL A 160 7.88 3.60 -1.98
CA VAL A 160 7.26 4.44 -3.02
C VAL A 160 7.50 3.84 -4.41
N TRP A 161 8.74 3.42 -4.72
CA TRP A 161 9.05 2.81 -6.02
C TRP A 161 8.27 1.51 -6.25
N HIS A 162 8.16 0.67 -5.23
CA HIS A 162 7.50 -0.63 -5.35
C HIS A 162 5.97 -0.49 -5.48
N TRP A 163 5.37 0.32 -4.61
CA TRP A 163 3.92 0.31 -4.42
C TRP A 163 3.16 1.40 -5.17
N THR A 164 3.84 2.45 -5.65
CA THR A 164 3.22 3.42 -6.58
C THR A 164 2.60 2.70 -7.78
N SER A 165 3.23 1.62 -8.25
CA SER A 165 2.71 0.73 -9.29
C SER A 165 1.26 0.28 -9.06
N LEU A 166 0.91 -0.14 -7.84
CA LEU A 166 -0.44 -0.57 -7.50
C LEU A 166 -1.43 0.61 -7.64
N VAL A 167 -1.05 1.77 -7.10
CA VAL A 167 -1.87 2.99 -7.18
C VAL A 167 -2.10 3.40 -8.63
N VAL A 168 -1.05 3.36 -9.47
CA VAL A 168 -1.15 3.65 -10.91
C VAL A 168 -2.14 2.72 -11.59
N LEU A 169 -2.01 1.41 -11.41
CA LEU A 169 -2.85 0.42 -12.08
C LEU A 169 -4.32 0.56 -11.67
N LEU A 170 -4.59 0.76 -10.38
CA LEU A 170 -5.92 1.03 -9.86
C LEU A 170 -6.49 2.32 -10.44
N CYS A 171 -5.75 3.43 -10.35
CA CYS A 171 -6.17 4.71 -10.90
C CYS A 171 -6.45 4.65 -12.40
N TYR A 172 -5.58 3.96 -13.16
CA TYR A 172 -5.73 3.77 -14.59
C TYR A 172 -7.01 3.00 -14.93
N ALA A 173 -7.29 1.88 -14.23
CA ALA A 173 -8.53 1.14 -14.40
C ALA A 173 -9.76 2.02 -14.10
N GLY A 174 -9.69 2.82 -13.04
CA GLY A 174 -10.72 3.81 -12.70
C GLY A 174 -10.94 4.83 -13.81
N LEU A 175 -9.87 5.40 -14.38
CA LEU A 175 -9.93 6.39 -15.47
C LEU A 175 -10.49 5.81 -16.78
N VAL A 176 -10.13 4.57 -17.11
CA VAL A 176 -10.60 3.87 -18.32
C VAL A 176 -12.08 3.52 -18.22
N SER A 177 -12.60 3.28 -17.01
CA SER A 177 -14.02 2.99 -16.79
C SER A 177 -14.96 4.19 -17.00
N ILE A 178 -14.42 5.42 -17.11
CA ILE A 178 -15.22 6.64 -17.30
C ILE A 178 -15.71 6.69 -18.75
N PRO A 179 -17.03 6.74 -19.00
CA PRO A 179 -17.56 6.81 -20.36
C PRO A 179 -17.08 8.05 -21.13
N ASP A 180 -16.76 7.87 -22.42
CA ASP A 180 -16.27 8.94 -23.31
C ASP A 180 -17.25 10.14 -23.38
N ALA A 181 -18.55 9.92 -23.16
CA ALA A 181 -19.58 10.96 -23.14
C ALA A 181 -19.28 12.10 -22.15
N PHE A 182 -18.68 11.80 -20.98
CA PHE A 182 -18.30 12.84 -20.01
C PHE A 182 -17.18 13.74 -20.57
N TYR A 183 -16.21 13.16 -21.27
CA TYR A 183 -15.13 13.92 -21.89
C TYR A 183 -15.59 14.72 -23.10
N GLN A 184 -16.54 14.19 -23.87
CA GLN A 184 -17.15 14.89 -25.01
C GLN A 184 -17.98 16.09 -24.53
N ALA A 185 -18.82 15.92 -23.51
CA ALA A 185 -19.59 17.01 -22.91
C ALA A 185 -18.66 18.13 -22.39
N ALA A 186 -17.62 17.77 -21.65
CA ALA A 186 -16.65 18.74 -21.15
C ALA A 186 -15.92 19.50 -22.28
N LYS A 187 -15.67 18.85 -23.42
CA LYS A 187 -15.06 19.50 -24.60
C LYS A 187 -16.02 20.49 -25.25
N ILE A 188 -17.31 20.18 -25.31
CA ILE A 188 -18.35 21.09 -25.82
C ILE A 188 -18.46 22.32 -24.90
N ASP A 189 -18.39 22.12 -23.59
CA ASP A 189 -18.43 23.20 -22.58
C ASP A 189 -17.11 24.00 -22.48
N GLY A 190 -16.10 23.68 -23.29
CA GLY A 190 -14.80 24.38 -23.28
C GLY A 190 -14.00 24.20 -21.98
N ALA A 191 -14.26 23.11 -21.23
CA ALA A 191 -13.64 22.87 -19.94
C ALA A 191 -12.12 22.66 -20.05
N SER A 192 -11.36 23.28 -19.15
CA SER A 192 -9.90 23.11 -19.07
C SER A 192 -9.53 21.70 -18.55
N ARG A 193 -8.29 21.25 -18.80
CA ARG A 193 -7.78 19.96 -18.30
C ARG A 193 -7.91 19.83 -16.78
N TRP A 194 -7.68 20.91 -16.04
CA TRP A 194 -7.84 20.93 -14.59
C TRP A 194 -9.30 20.79 -14.17
N ALA A 195 -10.24 21.44 -14.88
CA ALA A 195 -11.66 21.27 -14.64
C ALA A 195 -12.11 19.82 -14.89
N VAL A 196 -11.66 19.21 -15.99
CA VAL A 196 -11.92 17.78 -16.27
C VAL A 196 -11.37 16.89 -15.17
N PHE A 197 -10.13 17.14 -14.71
CA PHE A 197 -9.56 16.37 -13.60
C PHE A 197 -10.38 16.50 -12.32
N ARG A 198 -10.63 17.73 -11.87
CA ARG A 198 -11.28 18.02 -10.59
C ARG A 198 -12.74 17.58 -10.56
N TYR A 199 -13.49 17.77 -11.65
CA TYR A 199 -14.94 17.58 -11.66
C TYR A 199 -15.40 16.27 -12.30
N ILE A 200 -14.57 15.63 -13.13
CA ILE A 200 -14.93 14.36 -13.80
C ILE A 200 -14.04 13.23 -13.30
N GLN A 201 -12.71 13.35 -13.45
CA GLN A 201 -11.81 12.22 -13.23
C GLN A 201 -11.70 11.86 -11.75
N LEU A 202 -11.34 12.83 -10.89
CA LEU A 202 -11.13 12.60 -9.46
C LEU A 202 -12.40 12.09 -8.75
N PRO A 203 -13.61 12.67 -8.96
CA PRO A 203 -14.83 12.15 -8.32
C PRO A 203 -15.24 10.77 -8.82
N LYS A 204 -14.97 10.43 -10.08
CA LYS A 204 -15.26 9.08 -10.62
C LYS A 204 -14.24 8.04 -10.13
N MET A 205 -13.01 8.44 -9.85
CA MET A 205 -11.96 7.58 -9.30
C MET A 205 -12.05 7.38 -7.79
N GLN A 206 -12.86 8.16 -7.06
CA GLN A 206 -12.87 8.19 -5.59
C GLN A 206 -12.97 6.80 -4.93
N ARG A 207 -13.77 5.87 -5.50
CA ARG A 207 -13.95 4.52 -4.94
C ARG A 207 -12.69 3.68 -5.09
N VAL A 208 -12.02 3.81 -6.23
CA VAL A 208 -10.78 3.09 -6.52
C VAL A 208 -9.63 3.69 -5.72
N LEU A 209 -9.58 5.02 -5.59
CA LEU A 209 -8.63 5.71 -4.73
C LEU A 209 -8.80 5.33 -3.26
N LEU A 210 -10.03 5.23 -2.77
CA LEU A 210 -10.30 4.77 -1.40
C LEU A 210 -9.71 3.38 -1.16
N ILE A 211 -9.94 2.44 -2.09
CA ILE A 211 -9.37 1.09 -1.99
C ILE A 211 -7.84 1.16 -2.00
N ALA A 212 -7.24 1.92 -2.93
CA ALA A 212 -5.79 2.08 -3.01
C ALA A 212 -5.20 2.65 -1.70
N VAL A 213 -5.79 3.71 -1.15
CA VAL A 213 -5.35 4.34 0.10
C VAL A 213 -5.49 3.38 1.28
N LEU A 214 -6.59 2.64 1.38
CA LEU A 214 -6.79 1.70 2.48
C LEU A 214 -5.79 0.55 2.43
N LEU A 215 -5.58 -0.07 1.27
CA LEU A 215 -4.60 -1.14 1.10
C LEU A 215 -3.19 -0.63 1.44
N ARG A 216 -2.82 0.52 0.90
CA ARG A 216 -1.50 1.12 1.13
C ARG A 216 -1.27 1.57 2.56
N PHE A 217 -2.29 2.11 3.21
CA PHE A 217 -2.22 2.41 4.64
C PHE A 217 -1.98 1.15 5.46
N MET A 218 -2.74 0.07 5.22
CA MET A 218 -2.58 -1.19 5.95
C MET A 218 -1.17 -1.77 5.76
N ASP A 219 -0.69 -1.83 4.52
CA ASP A 219 0.64 -2.41 4.20
C ASP A 219 1.79 -1.56 4.76
N SER A 220 1.76 -0.23 4.56
CA SER A 220 2.82 0.66 5.06
C SER A 220 2.85 0.77 6.58
N PHE A 221 1.69 0.66 7.24
CA PHE A 221 1.60 0.67 8.69
C PHE A 221 2.15 -0.61 9.33
N MET A 222 2.11 -1.74 8.62
CA MET A 222 2.63 -3.04 9.06
C MET A 222 4.08 -3.31 8.63
N ILE A 223 4.82 -2.32 8.12
CA ILE A 223 6.14 -2.55 7.50
C ILE A 223 7.19 -3.26 8.40
N TYR A 224 7.06 -3.19 9.72
CA TYR A 224 8.03 -3.75 10.69
C TYR A 224 7.56 -5.02 11.43
N THR A 225 6.54 -5.73 10.94
CA THR A 225 6.14 -7.05 11.50
C THR A 225 6.85 -8.20 10.80
#